data_AF-A0A351SIB4-F1
#
_entry.id   AF-A0A351SIB4-F1
#
_cell.length_a   1.000
_cell.length_b   1.000
_cell.length_c   1.000
_cell.angle_alpha   90.00
_cell.angle_beta   90.00
_cell.angle_gamma   90.00
#
_symmetry.space_group_name_H-M   'P 1'
#
loop_
_entity.id
_entity.type
_entity.pdbx_description
1 polymer ?
#
loop_
_entity_poly.entity_id
_entity_poly.type
_entity_poly.pdbx_seq_one_letter_code
_entity_poly.pdbx_strand_id
1 'polypeptide(L)'
;LVKKTPPVTHSLVKEHPETGRKVLFFSDAVTSQIEGFTEAESQPILDFLAKHTTRVEFTYRHQWQVNDLVFWDNRCVIHMAPPDYDRNNPTEKRHMFRTTLKQSIA
;
A
#
# COMPACT_ATOMS: atom_id res chain seq x y z
N LEU A 1 3.39 -14.31 13.11
CA LEU A 1 2.57 -13.45 12.22
C LEU A 1 2.13 -14.22 10.98
N VAL A 2 3.04 -14.91 10.26
CA VAL A 2 2.70 -15.76 9.09
C VAL A 2 1.56 -16.76 9.35
N LYS A 3 1.50 -17.41 10.52
CA LYS A 3 0.37 -18.31 10.86
C LYS A 3 -1.01 -17.64 10.91
N LYS A 4 -1.08 -16.32 11.11
CA LYS A 4 -2.34 -15.54 11.13
C LYS A 4 -2.70 -14.93 9.78
N THR A 5 -1.71 -14.75 8.90
CA THR A 5 -1.86 -14.23 7.54
C THR A 5 -0.99 -15.07 6.61
N PRO A 6 -1.51 -16.21 6.13
CA PRO A 6 -0.76 -17.06 5.21
C PRO A 6 -0.50 -16.31 3.89
N PRO A 7 0.58 -16.63 3.17
CA PRO A 7 0.84 -16.06 1.85
C PRO A 7 -0.31 -16.35 0.89
N VAL A 8 -0.63 -15.37 0.05
CA VAL A 8 -1.62 -15.49 -1.02
C VAL A 8 -1.04 -14.91 -2.31
N THR A 9 -1.39 -15.52 -3.44
CA THR A 9 -0.97 -15.04 -4.76
C THR A 9 -1.97 -14.01 -5.28
N HIS A 10 -1.46 -12.92 -5.85
CA HIS A 10 -2.23 -11.93 -6.59
C HIS A 10 -1.53 -11.56 -7.89
N SER A 11 -2.31 -11.21 -8.92
CA SER A 11 -1.76 -10.66 -10.15
C SER A 11 -1.00 -9.36 -9.87
N LEU A 12 0.24 -9.27 -10.37
CA LEU A 12 1.07 -8.07 -10.25
C LEU A 12 0.47 -6.86 -10.97
N VAL A 13 -0.27 -7.11 -12.06
CA VAL A 13 -1.09 -6.11 -12.75
C VAL A 13 -2.54 -6.55 -12.69
N LYS A 14 -3.42 -5.67 -12.20
CA LYS A 14 -4.87 -5.88 -12.15
C LYS A 14 -5.60 -4.84 -12.98
N GLU A 15 -6.76 -5.21 -13.51
CA GLU A 15 -7.69 -4.27 -14.09
C GLU A 15 -8.61 -3.72 -12.99
N HIS A 16 -8.77 -2.40 -12.93
CA HIS A 16 -9.66 -1.77 -11.98
C HIS A 16 -11.12 -2.04 -12.39
N PRO A 17 -11.94 -2.70 -11.55
CA PRO A 17 -13.23 -3.28 -11.97
C PRO A 17 -14.23 -2.24 -12.48
N GLU A 18 -14.13 -0.99 -12.03
CA GLU A 18 -15.05 0.08 -12.45
C GLU A 18 -14.50 0.96 -13.57
N THR A 19 -13.17 1.02 -13.77
CA THR A 19 -12.56 2.00 -14.69
C THR A 19 -11.83 1.34 -15.87
N GLY A 20 -11.61 0.02 -15.83
CA GLY A 20 -10.82 -0.70 -16.84
C GLY A 20 -9.32 -0.35 -16.84
N ARG A 21 -8.88 0.55 -15.95
CA ARG A 21 -7.47 0.96 -15.91
C ARG A 21 -6.60 -0.15 -15.35
N LYS A 22 -5.44 -0.38 -15.97
CA LYS A 22 -4.41 -1.25 -15.40
C LYS A 22 -3.77 -0.60 -14.19
N VAL A 23 -3.63 -1.38 -13.12
CA VAL A 23 -3.04 -1.01 -11.84
C VAL A 23 -1.88 -1.95 -11.57
N LEU A 24 -0.73 -1.38 -11.19
CA LEU A 24 0.37 -2.14 -10.59
C LEU A 24 -0.01 -2.49 -9.15
N PHE A 25 -0.47 -3.73 -8.92
CA PHE A 25 -0.96 -4.21 -7.64
C PHE A 25 0.20 -4.79 -6.82
N PHE A 26 1.09 -3.91 -6.37
CA PHE A 26 2.34 -4.22 -5.69
C PHE A 26 2.52 -3.35 -4.44
N SER A 27 3.12 -3.91 -3.39
CA SER A 27 3.57 -3.16 -2.22
C SER A 27 4.80 -3.81 -1.61
N ASP A 28 5.88 -3.04 -1.49
CA ASP A 28 7.15 -3.48 -0.91
C ASP A 28 7.01 -4.00 0.53
N ALA A 29 6.00 -3.52 1.27
CA ALA A 29 5.76 -3.93 2.64
C ALA A 29 5.18 -5.35 2.79
N VAL A 30 4.62 -5.94 1.74
CA VAL A 30 3.87 -7.22 1.84
C VAL A 30 4.15 -8.20 0.68
N THR A 31 4.66 -7.74 -0.46
CA THR A 31 5.00 -8.61 -1.59
C THR A 31 6.34 -9.30 -1.31
N SER A 32 6.32 -10.63 -1.22
CA SER A 32 7.54 -11.40 -0.92
C SER A 32 8.30 -11.89 -2.16
N GLN A 33 7.59 -12.29 -3.23
CA GLN A 33 8.20 -12.87 -4.43
C GLN A 33 7.25 -12.77 -5.63
N ILE A 34 7.79 -12.94 -6.84
CA ILE A 34 7.00 -13.12 -8.06
C ILE A 34 6.80 -14.62 -8.27
N GLU A 35 5.55 -15.04 -8.48
CA GLU A 35 5.23 -16.45 -8.70
C GLU A 35 5.93 -16.98 -9.97
N GLY A 36 6.57 -18.15 -9.85
CA GLY A 36 7.33 -18.78 -10.93
C GLY A 36 8.78 -18.30 -11.07
N PHE A 37 9.21 -17.34 -10.27
CA PHE A 37 10.58 -16.83 -10.22
C PHE A 37 11.25 -17.32 -8.94
N THR A 38 12.56 -17.55 -8.99
CA THR A 38 13.38 -17.66 -7.78
C THR A 38 13.44 -16.31 -7.06
N GLU A 39 13.86 -16.31 -5.81
CA GLU A 39 14.07 -15.07 -5.04
C GLU A 39 15.09 -14.15 -5.73
N ALA A 40 16.20 -14.72 -6.22
CA ALA A 40 17.25 -13.98 -6.92
C ALA A 40 16.76 -13.35 -8.23
N GLU A 41 15.81 -13.98 -8.93
CA GLU A 41 15.19 -13.41 -10.13
C GLU A 41 14.10 -12.38 -9.79
N SER A 42 13.37 -12.59 -8.69
CA SER A 42 12.30 -11.69 -8.23
C SER A 42 12.84 -10.37 -7.71
N GLN A 43 13.86 -10.41 -6.84
CA GLN A 43 14.30 -9.26 -6.04
C GLN A 43 14.64 -8.03 -6.89
N PRO A 44 15.42 -8.13 -7.98
CA PRO A 44 15.75 -6.96 -8.80
C PRO A 44 14.51 -6.30 -9.43
N ILE A 45 13.49 -7.09 -9.76
CA ILE A 45 12.24 -6.59 -10.33
C ILE A 45 11.43 -5.87 -9.24
N LEU A 46 11.29 -6.48 -8.07
CA LEU A 46 10.57 -5.88 -6.94
C LEU A 46 11.24 -4.57 -6.49
N ASP A 47 12.56 -4.52 -6.42
CA ASP A 47 13.33 -3.32 -6.12
C ASP A 47 13.08 -2.18 -7.13
N PHE A 48 13.03 -2.54 -8.42
CA PHE A 48 12.70 -1.58 -9.47
C PHE A 48 11.27 -1.06 -9.30
N LEU A 49 10.30 -1.93 -9.05
CA LEU A 49 8.90 -1.55 -8.86
C LEU A 49 8.72 -0.68 -7.61
N ALA A 50 9.40 -0.99 -6.51
CA ALA A 50 9.38 -0.18 -5.29
C ALA A 50 9.92 1.24 -5.53
N LYS A 51 11.04 1.36 -6.25
CA LYS A 51 11.58 2.67 -6.66
C LYS A 51 10.63 3.41 -7.60
N HIS A 52 9.98 2.70 -8.52
CA HIS A 52 9.06 3.31 -9.48
C HIS A 52 7.78 3.84 -8.82
N THR A 53 7.13 3.05 -7.96
CA THR A 53 5.84 3.40 -7.34
C THR A 53 5.93 4.52 -6.32
N THR A 54 7.14 4.80 -5.80
CA THR A 54 7.39 5.84 -4.78
C THR A 54 7.96 7.14 -5.35
N ARG A 55 8.06 7.26 -6.67
CA ARG A 55 8.42 8.51 -7.37
C ARG A 55 7.46 9.64 -7.02
N VAL A 56 7.98 10.84 -6.77
CA VAL A 56 7.23 11.97 -6.22
C VAL A 56 6.01 12.38 -7.07
N GLU A 57 6.10 12.24 -8.39
CA GLU A 57 5.03 12.52 -9.35
C GLU A 57 3.83 11.56 -9.26
N PHE A 58 3.98 10.42 -8.58
CA PHE A 58 2.89 9.48 -8.29
C PHE A 58 2.38 9.60 -6.86
N THR A 59 2.93 10.54 -6.08
CA THR A 59 2.59 10.68 -4.67
C THR A 59 1.70 11.89 -4.40
N TYR A 60 0.83 11.71 -3.41
CA TYR A 60 0.13 12.79 -2.75
C TYR A 60 0.51 12.76 -1.27
N ARG A 61 0.94 13.91 -0.72
CA ARG A 61 1.27 14.07 0.69
C ARG A 61 0.25 14.97 1.36
N HIS A 62 -0.40 14.44 2.40
CA HIS A 62 -1.40 15.17 3.17
C HIS A 62 -0.85 15.62 4.52
N GLN A 63 -0.97 16.91 4.80
CA GLN A 63 -0.71 17.48 6.13
C GLN A 63 -2.03 17.58 6.88
N TRP A 64 -2.22 16.68 7.84
CA TRP A 64 -3.47 16.56 8.60
C TRP A 64 -3.78 17.82 9.42
N GLN A 65 -5.03 18.25 9.39
CA GLN A 65 -5.65 19.14 10.35
C GLN A 65 -6.73 18.41 11.16
N VAL A 66 -7.11 18.97 12.31
CA VAL A 66 -8.19 18.42 13.13
C VAL A 66 -9.48 18.41 12.30
N ASN A 67 -10.16 17.26 12.32
CA ASN A 67 -11.39 16.96 11.56
C ASN A 67 -11.22 16.77 10.04
N ASP A 68 -10.00 16.68 9.53
CA ASP A 68 -9.79 16.25 8.14
C ASP A 68 -10.25 14.80 7.92
N LEU A 69 -10.80 14.54 6.74
CA LEU A 69 -11.11 13.22 6.23
C LEU A 69 -10.37 13.01 4.92
N VAL A 70 -9.54 11.97 4.88
CA VAL A 70 -8.99 11.45 3.63
C VAL A 70 -9.67 10.12 3.33
N PHE A 71 -10.27 10.03 2.14
CA PHE A 71 -10.84 8.81 1.60
C PHE A 71 -10.11 8.43 0.32
N TRP A 72 -9.76 7.15 0.17
CA TRP A 72 -9.00 6.66 -0.96
C TRP A 72 -9.45 5.25 -1.38
N ASP A 73 -9.14 4.90 -2.62
CA ASP A 73 -9.40 3.57 -3.18
C ASP A 73 -8.19 2.65 -2.97
N ASN A 74 -8.30 1.70 -2.04
CA ASN A 74 -7.23 0.73 -1.75
C ASN A 74 -6.92 -0.22 -2.93
N ARG A 75 -7.75 -0.26 -3.98
CA ARG A 75 -7.51 -1.12 -5.15
C ARG A 75 -6.38 -0.61 -6.02
N CYS A 76 -6.03 0.68 -5.92
CA CYS A 76 -5.12 1.35 -6.84
C CYS A 76 -4.06 2.25 -6.20
N VAL A 77 -3.90 2.23 -4.88
CA VAL A 77 -2.88 3.02 -4.19
C VAL A 77 -2.14 2.19 -3.14
N ILE A 78 -0.88 2.57 -2.90
CA ILE A 78 -0.16 2.27 -1.66
C ILE A 78 -0.12 3.53 -0.80
N HIS A 79 -0.03 3.37 0.52
CA HIS A 79 0.07 4.50 1.44
C HIS A 79 1.03 4.19 2.58
N MET A 80 1.64 5.24 3.11
CA MET A 80 2.56 5.17 4.24
C MET A 80 2.17 6.23 5.27
N ALA A 81 2.10 5.83 6.54
CA ALA A 81 2.04 6.79 7.64
C ALA A 81 3.48 7.21 7.99
N PRO A 82 3.88 8.48 7.76
CA PRO A 82 5.23 8.92 8.08
C PRO A 82 5.50 8.79 9.59
N PRO A 83 6.73 8.43 9.98
CA PRO A 83 7.16 8.44 11.38
C PRO A 83 7.64 9.86 11.77
N ASP A 84 6.78 10.87 11.57
CA ASP A 84 7.10 12.29 11.72
C ASP A 84 6.70 12.90 13.08
N TYR A 85 6.39 12.04 14.07
CA TYR A 85 6.06 12.43 15.43
C TYR A 85 6.53 11.36 16.43
N ASP A 86 6.93 11.77 17.62
CA ASP A 86 7.33 10.87 18.69
C ASP A 86 6.11 10.26 19.39
N ARG A 87 5.90 8.97 19.16
CA ARG A 87 4.80 8.21 19.76
C ARG A 87 4.94 8.04 21.28
N ASN A 88 6.15 8.23 21.82
CA ASN A 88 6.42 8.15 23.25
C ASN A 88 6.29 9.52 23.93
N ASN A 89 6.26 10.62 23.18
CA ASN A 89 6.06 11.95 23.72
C ASN A 89 4.55 12.21 23.97
N PRO A 90 4.10 12.43 25.22
CA PRO A 90 2.69 12.66 25.51
C PRO A 90 2.09 13.91 24.86
N THR A 91 2.92 14.87 24.44
CA THR A 91 2.48 16.10 23.76
C THR A 91 2.27 15.93 22.25
N GLU A 92 2.74 14.83 21.65
CA GLU A 92 2.67 14.54 20.21
C GLU A 92 1.66 13.42 19.89
N LYS A 93 0.68 13.21 20.77
CA LYS A 93 -0.35 12.17 20.59
C LYS A 93 -1.15 12.43 19.32
N ARG A 94 -1.17 11.43 18.44
CA ARG A 94 -1.99 11.40 17.23
C ARG A 94 -3.08 10.33 17.33
N HIS A 95 -4.34 10.75 17.31
CA HIS A 95 -5.50 9.85 17.36
C HIS A 95 -6.28 9.92 16.05
N MET A 96 -6.53 8.76 15.45
CA MET A 96 -7.19 8.63 14.15
C MET A 96 -8.30 7.57 14.25
N PHE A 97 -9.44 7.84 13.61
CA PHE A 97 -10.48 6.83 13.40
C PHE A 97 -10.43 6.35 11.95
N ARG A 98 -10.61 5.05 11.73
CA ARG A 98 -10.59 4.46 10.38
C ARG A 98 -11.72 3.46 10.20
N THR A 99 -12.45 3.63 9.10
CA THR A 99 -13.38 2.64 8.57
C THR A 99 -12.82 2.10 7.26
N THR A 100 -12.93 0.79 7.03
CA THR A 100 -12.56 0.15 5.77
C THR A 100 -13.79 -0.48 5.15
N LEU A 101 -14.06 -0.17 3.89
CA LEU A 101 -15.15 -0.83 3.15
C LEU A 101 -14.68 -2.21 2.69
N LYS A 102 -15.51 -3.23 2.91
CA LYS A 102 -15.27 -4.56 2.36
C LYS A 102 -15.43 -4.50 0.84
N GLN A 103 -14.45 -5.02 0.11
CA GLN A 103 -14.57 -5.16 -1.34
C GLN A 103 -15.70 -6.15 -1.66
N SER A 104 -16.67 -5.72 -2.48
CA SER A 104 -17.66 -6.63 -3.06
C SER A 104 -16.96 -7.51 -4.10
N ILE A 105 -17.22 -8.80 -4.04
CA ILE A 105 -16.85 -9.74 -5.10
C ILE A 105 -17.88 -9.50 -6.20
N ALA A 106 -17.46 -8.95 -7.33
CA ALA A 106 -18.22 -8.99 -8.57
C ALA A 106 -17.70 -10.17 -9.40
#